data_AF-A0A5P8W3Q2-F1
#
_entry.id   AF-A0A5P8W3Q2-F1
#
_cell.length_a   1.000
_cell.length_b   1.000
_cell.length_c   1.000
_cell.angle_alpha   90.00
_cell.angle_beta   90.00
_cell.angle_gamma   90.00
#
_symmetry.space_group_name_H-M   'P 1'
#
loop_
_entity.id
_entity.type
_entity.pdbx_description
1 polymer ?
#
loop_
_entity_poly.entity_id
_entity_poly.type
_entity_poly.pdbx_seq_one_letter_code
_entity_poly.pdbx_strand_id
1 'polypeptide(L)'
;MYWLKGNKNSLIAKIIAKSDFIAFPILAIPLDITFICVLVYSFFTFFVHSNIQWLPWMRTVEWILVTPRYHLVHHSADIQYQHKNLGDIFTFCDRIFGTYIDPETFDPSHEQFGLDEDESLTPRMIIGL
;
A
#
# COMPACT_ATOMS: atom_id res chain seq x y z
N MET A 1 12.66 -7.93 -8.00
CA MET A 1 11.65 -8.15 -9.05
C MET A 1 11.22 -6.83 -9.68
N TYR A 2 12.06 -6.22 -10.52
CA TYR A 2 11.72 -4.94 -11.20
C TYR A 2 10.63 -5.11 -12.28
N TRP A 3 10.46 -6.32 -12.82
CA TRP A 3 9.51 -6.66 -13.88
C TRP A 3 8.02 -6.71 -13.50
N LEU A 4 7.68 -6.75 -12.20
CA LEU A 4 6.28 -6.65 -11.74
C LEU A 4 5.92 -5.22 -11.33
N LYS A 5 6.84 -4.26 -11.52
CA LYS A 5 6.58 -2.84 -11.28
C LYS A 5 5.78 -2.29 -12.47
N GLY A 6 4.56 -2.80 -12.65
CA GLY A 6 3.61 -2.28 -13.60
C GLY A 6 3.27 -0.84 -13.25
N ASN A 7 3.04 -0.01 -14.25
CA ASN A 7 2.63 1.36 -14.00
C ASN A 7 1.27 1.35 -13.28
N LYS A 8 1.24 1.85 -12.03
CA LYS A 8 0.03 1.96 -11.21
C LYS A 8 -1.06 2.80 -11.91
N ASN A 9 -0.66 3.69 -12.81
CA ASN A 9 -1.55 4.51 -13.63
C ASN A 9 -2.08 3.81 -14.88
N SER A 10 -1.63 2.57 -15.16
CA SER A 10 -2.07 1.86 -16.35
C SER A 10 -3.53 1.42 -16.31
N LEU A 11 -4.16 1.35 -17.48
CA LEU A 11 -5.56 0.94 -17.60
C LEU A 11 -5.76 -0.49 -17.04
N ILE A 12 -4.84 -1.40 -17.35
CA ILE A 12 -4.88 -2.79 -16.88
C ILE A 12 -4.77 -2.84 -15.35
N ALA A 13 -3.83 -2.10 -14.76
CA ALA A 13 -3.69 -2.02 -13.31
C ALA A 13 -4.98 -1.49 -12.65
N LYS A 14 -5.61 -0.46 -13.24
CA LYS A 14 -6.88 0.10 -12.75
C LYS A 14 -8.05 -0.89 -12.86
N ILE A 15 -8.12 -1.69 -13.92
CA ILE A 15 -9.15 -2.73 -14.08
C ILE A 15 -8.97 -3.84 -13.05
N ILE A 16 -7.73 -4.33 -12.88
CA ILE A 16 -7.42 -5.36 -11.88
C ILE A 16 -7.74 -4.84 -10.47
N ALA A 17 -7.35 -3.60 -10.16
CA ALA A 17 -7.61 -2.96 -8.88
C ALA A 17 -9.08 -2.62 -8.60
N LYS A 18 -9.97 -2.81 -9.58
CA LYS A 18 -11.44 -2.63 -9.44
C LYS A 18 -12.23 -3.91 -9.69
N SER A 19 -11.54 -5.04 -9.83
CA SER A 19 -12.16 -6.34 -10.15
C SER A 19 -13.04 -6.88 -9.01
N ASP A 20 -12.80 -6.43 -7.79
CA ASP A 20 -13.57 -6.65 -6.57
C ASP A 20 -15.06 -6.27 -6.73
N PHE A 21 -15.38 -5.19 -7.46
CA PHE A 21 -16.77 -4.80 -7.75
C PHE A 21 -17.52 -5.82 -8.64
N ILE A 22 -16.79 -6.61 -9.41
CA ILE A 22 -17.34 -7.68 -10.26
C ILE A 22 -17.34 -9.01 -9.51
N ALA A 23 -16.30 -9.29 -8.72
CA ALA A 23 -16.16 -10.54 -7.98
C ALA A 23 -17.25 -10.74 -6.91
N PHE A 24 -17.64 -9.69 -6.18
CA PHE A 24 -18.62 -9.82 -5.09
C PHE A 24 -20.02 -10.24 -5.57
N PRO A 25 -20.60 -9.67 -6.64
CA PRO A 25 -21.84 -10.17 -7.22
C PRO A 25 -21.75 -11.62 -7.73
N ILE A 26 -20.62 -11.99 -8.35
CA ILE A 26 -20.40 -13.36 -8.88
C ILE A 26 -20.41 -14.39 -7.74
N LEU A 27 -19.83 -14.04 -6.60
CA LEU A 27 -19.81 -14.87 -5.40
C LEU A 27 -21.11 -14.79 -4.58
N ALA A 28 -22.12 -14.08 -5.07
CA ALA A 28 -23.39 -13.82 -4.39
C ALA A 28 -23.21 -13.25 -2.97
N ILE A 29 -22.16 -12.45 -2.76
CA ILE A 29 -21.95 -11.76 -1.49
C ILE A 29 -23.04 -10.68 -1.33
N PRO A 30 -23.77 -10.66 -0.20
CA PRO A 30 -24.78 -9.65 0.05
C PRO A 30 -24.24 -8.23 -0.06
N LEU A 31 -25.06 -7.33 -0.58
CA LEU A 31 -24.65 -5.95 -0.90
C LEU A 31 -24.32 -5.15 0.36
N ASP A 32 -25.05 -5.37 1.45
CA ASP A 32 -24.79 -4.80 2.78
C ASP A 32 -23.41 -5.21 3.32
N ILE A 33 -23.05 -6.49 3.22
CA ILE A 33 -21.72 -6.98 3.62
C ILE A 33 -20.63 -6.35 2.75
N THR A 34 -20.85 -6.28 1.45
CA THR A 34 -19.94 -5.60 0.51
C THR A 34 -19.69 -4.15 0.92
N PHE A 35 -20.75 -3.39 1.22
CA PHE A 35 -20.62 -2.01 1.64
C PHE A 35 -19.83 -1.85 2.93
N ILE A 36 -20.08 -2.72 3.91
CA ILE A 36 -19.33 -2.72 5.18
C ILE A 36 -17.83 -2.97 4.91
N CYS A 37 -17.50 -3.99 4.11
CA CYS A 37 -16.11 -4.29 3.76
C CYS A 37 -15.42 -3.12 3.07
N VAL A 38 -16.06 -2.50 2.07
CA VAL A 38 -15.52 -1.35 1.35
C VAL A 38 -15.31 -0.16 2.29
N LEU A 39 -16.26 0.10 3.19
CA LEU A 39 -16.17 1.22 4.13
C LEU A 39 -15.05 1.02 5.14
N VAL A 40 -14.94 -0.18 5.73
CA VAL A 40 -13.87 -0.54 6.66
C VAL A 40 -12.50 -0.47 5.98
N TYR A 41 -12.38 -1.04 4.78
CA TYR A 41 -11.14 -0.99 4.00
C TYR A 41 -10.75 0.46 3.66
N SER A 42 -11.69 1.25 3.16
CA SER A 42 -11.47 2.66 2.82
C SER A 42 -10.99 3.44 4.04
N PHE A 43 -11.65 3.26 5.18
CA PHE A 43 -11.24 3.88 6.44
C PHE A 43 -9.82 3.47 6.83
N PHE A 44 -9.49 2.18 6.72
CA PHE A 44 -8.15 1.68 7.03
C PHE A 44 -7.08 2.28 6.08
N THR A 45 -7.36 2.34 4.78
CA THR A 45 -6.48 3.00 3.81
C THR A 45 -6.26 4.47 4.15
N PHE A 46 -7.29 5.22 4.52
CA PHE A 46 -7.14 6.60 5.00
C PHE A 46 -6.31 6.68 6.28
N PHE A 47 -6.56 5.77 7.23
CA PHE A 47 -5.85 5.71 8.49
C PHE A 47 -4.34 5.53 8.28
N VAL A 48 -3.89 4.56 7.47
CA VAL A 48 -2.45 4.32 7.25
C VAL A 48 -1.74 5.44 6.47
N HIS A 49 -2.48 6.33 5.81
CA HIS A 49 -1.93 7.53 5.16
C HIS A 49 -2.05 8.80 6.02
N SER A 50 -2.52 8.69 7.26
CA SER A 50 -2.65 9.85 8.15
C SER A 50 -1.31 10.27 8.75
N ASN A 51 -1.12 11.58 9.00
CA ASN A 51 0.08 12.10 9.64
C ASN A 51 -0.03 12.04 11.18
N ILE A 52 -0.26 10.84 11.72
CA ILE A 52 -0.31 10.61 13.16
C ILE A 52 1.13 10.42 13.66
N GLN A 53 1.54 11.23 14.64
CA GLN A 53 2.84 11.09 15.29
C GLN A 53 2.99 9.71 15.93
N TRP A 54 4.24 9.25 16.06
CA TRP A 54 4.53 7.96 16.66
C TRP A 54 3.98 7.88 18.10
N LEU A 55 3.13 6.88 18.33
CA LEU A 55 2.62 6.55 19.66
C LEU A 55 3.18 5.21 20.13
N PRO A 56 3.53 5.04 21.41
CA PRO A 56 4.15 3.81 21.92
C PRO A 56 3.34 2.54 21.64
N TRP A 57 2.01 2.63 21.62
CA TRP A 57 1.13 1.49 21.35
C TRP A 57 1.21 0.96 19.91
N MET A 58 1.67 1.78 18.96
CA MET A 58 1.77 1.39 17.55
C MET A 58 2.73 0.21 17.37
N ARG A 59 3.78 0.11 18.20
CA ARG A 59 4.74 -0.99 18.16
C ARG A 59 4.09 -2.35 18.41
N THR A 60 3.11 -2.41 19.30
CA THR A 60 2.37 -3.64 19.59
C THR A 60 1.42 -4.00 18.44
N VAL A 61 0.80 -2.98 17.83
CA VAL A 61 -0.14 -3.17 16.73
C VAL A 61 0.57 -3.65 15.45
N GLU A 62 1.80 -3.19 15.20
CA GLU A 62 2.63 -3.55 14.04
C GLU A 62 3.08 -5.01 13.97
N TRP A 63 2.82 -5.80 15.01
CA TRP A 63 2.94 -7.26 14.92
C TRP A 63 1.89 -7.87 14.01
N ILE A 64 0.76 -7.18 13.80
CA ILE A 64 -0.37 -7.68 13.04
C ILE A 64 -0.76 -6.70 11.94
N LEU A 65 -1.01 -5.43 12.27
CA LEU A 65 -1.58 -4.43 11.37
C LEU A 65 -0.59 -3.36 10.95
N VAL A 66 -0.72 -2.91 9.70
CA VAL A 66 0.02 -1.78 9.17
C VAL A 66 -0.43 -0.50 9.88
N THR A 67 0.52 0.28 10.40
CA THR A 67 0.28 1.57 11.05
C THR A 67 0.75 2.71 10.15
N PRO A 68 0.39 3.98 10.44
CA PRO A 68 0.80 5.10 9.61
C PRO A 68 2.32 5.20 9.44
N ARG A 69 3.09 5.06 10.53
CA ARG A 69 4.56 5.08 10.47
C ARG A 69 5.14 3.87 9.72
N TYR A 70 4.50 2.71 9.81
CA TYR A 70 4.93 1.49 9.11
C TYR A 70 4.76 1.67 7.60
N HIS A 71 3.61 2.18 7.19
CA HIS A 71 3.28 2.46 5.79
C HIS A 71 4.13 3.60 5.22
N LEU A 72 4.49 4.60 6.02
CA LEU A 72 5.31 5.73 5.57
C LEU A 72 6.66 5.28 4.99
N VAL A 73 7.26 4.22 5.54
CA VAL A 73 8.50 3.62 5.03
C VAL A 73 8.38 3.20 3.56
N HIS A 74 7.22 2.68 3.14
CA HIS A 74 6.97 2.27 1.76
C HIS A 74 7.10 3.44 0.77
N HIS A 75 6.77 4.65 1.22
CA HIS A 75 6.79 5.87 0.41
C HIS A 75 8.14 6.58 0.38
N SER A 76 9.13 6.11 1.15
CA SER A 76 10.47 6.66 1.13
C SER A 76 11.10 6.55 -0.27
N ALA A 77 11.72 7.65 -0.71
CA ALA A 77 12.53 7.66 -1.92
C ALA A 77 13.94 7.09 -1.70
N ASP A 78 14.42 7.00 -0.45
CA ASP A 78 15.75 6.47 -0.11
C ASP A 78 15.87 5.01 -0.54
N ILE A 79 16.95 4.71 -1.27
CA ILE A 79 17.31 3.38 -1.76
C ILE A 79 17.34 2.32 -0.64
N GLN A 80 17.65 2.72 0.60
CA GLN A 80 17.68 1.82 1.76
C GLN A 80 16.29 1.31 2.15
N TYR A 81 15.27 2.15 2.01
CA TYR A 81 13.88 1.86 2.37
C TYR A 81 13.02 1.47 1.17
N GLN A 82 13.56 1.61 -0.05
CA GLN A 82 12.90 1.11 -1.24
C GLN A 82 12.53 -0.37 -1.11
N HIS A 83 11.30 -0.69 -1.51
CA HIS A 83 10.74 -2.03 -1.47
C HIS A 83 10.62 -2.64 -0.06
N LYS A 84 10.57 -1.81 0.98
CA LYS A 84 10.30 -2.23 2.35
C LYS A 84 8.86 -1.96 2.75
N ASN A 85 8.37 -2.73 3.72
CA ASN A 85 7.07 -2.57 4.36
C ASN A 85 5.92 -2.43 3.35
N LEU A 86 5.83 -3.38 2.42
CA LEU A 86 4.87 -3.43 1.31
C LEU A 86 3.49 -3.95 1.70
N GLY A 87 3.31 -4.41 2.94
CA GLY A 87 2.02 -4.86 3.45
C GLY A 87 0.96 -3.77 3.35
N ASP A 88 -0.23 -4.17 2.88
CA ASP A 88 -1.37 -3.27 2.74
C ASP A 88 -2.18 -3.19 4.05
N ILE A 89 -2.63 -4.34 4.57
CA ILE A 89 -3.34 -4.44 5.86
C ILE A 89 -2.48 -5.08 6.93
N PHE A 90 -1.79 -6.18 6.59
CA PHE A 90 -1.11 -7.02 7.55
C PHE A 90 0.40 -7.01 7.38
N THR A 91 1.12 -6.84 8.48
CA THR A 91 2.58 -6.74 8.50
C THR A 91 3.27 -8.12 8.47
N PHE A 92 2.54 -9.20 8.71
CA PHE A 92 3.10 -10.55 8.58
C PHE A 92 3.46 -10.88 7.14
N CYS A 93 2.78 -10.28 6.15
CA CYS A 93 3.14 -10.43 4.74
C CYS A 93 4.61 -10.02 4.52
N ASP A 94 5.00 -8.87 5.06
CA ASP A 94 6.38 -8.39 4.93
C ASP A 94 7.42 -9.28 5.61
N ARG A 95 7.04 -9.91 6.72
CA ARG A 95 7.92 -10.85 7.43
C ARG A 95 8.09 -12.15 6.66
N ILE A 96 7.01 -12.67 6.07
CA ILE A 96 7.03 -13.89 5.26
C ILE A 96 7.83 -13.66 3.97
N PHE A 97 7.66 -12.51 3.32
CA PHE A 97 8.31 -12.20 2.04
C PHE A 97 9.65 -11.46 2.17
N GLY A 98 10.13 -11.20 3.40
CA GLY A 98 11.43 -10.60 3.65
C GLY A 98 11.54 -9.11 3.29
N THR A 99 10.42 -8.40 3.19
CA THR A 99 10.35 -6.96 2.92
C THR A 99 10.23 -6.12 4.19
N TYR A 100 10.13 -6.75 5.36
CA TYR A 100 10.06 -6.06 6.64
C TYR A 100 11.33 -5.25 6.94
N ILE A 101 11.15 -4.02 7.40
CA ILE A 101 12.15 -3.22 8.10
C ILE A 101 11.51 -2.58 9.33
N ASP A 102 12.28 -2.44 10.41
CA ASP A 102 11.80 -1.83 11.63
C ASP A 102 11.53 -0.33 11.41
N PRO A 103 10.29 0.16 11.57
CA PRO A 103 10.01 1.59 11.42
C PRO A 103 10.71 2.47 12.47
N GLU A 104 11.31 1.91 13.53
CA GLU A 104 12.17 2.67 14.45
C GLU A 104 13.49 3.13 13.82
N THR A 105 13.97 2.48 12.76
CA THR A 105 15.19 2.92 12.07
C THR A 105 14.91 4.05 11.07
N PHE A 106 13.64 4.37 10.83
CA PHE A 106 13.19 5.32 9.82
C PHE A 106 12.91 6.69 10.43
N ASP A 107 13.64 7.72 9.98
CA ASP A 107 13.41 9.11 10.39
C ASP A 107 12.75 9.90 9.25
N PRO A 108 11.43 10.17 9.33
CA PRO A 108 10.72 10.87 8.26
C PRO A 108 11.11 12.34 8.10
N SER A 109 11.83 12.95 9.04
CA SER A 109 12.21 14.37 8.96
C SER A 109 13.30 14.67 7.92
N HIS A 110 14.02 13.64 7.48
CA HIS A 110 15.09 13.73 6.50
C HIS A 110 14.74 13.07 5.15
N GLU A 111 13.49 12.65 4.99
CA GLU A 111 13.05 11.84 3.86
C GLU A 111 12.38 12.67 2.77
N GLN A 112 12.65 12.29 1.53
CA GLN A 112 11.93 12.80 0.37
C GLN A 112 10.82 11.82 0.01
N PHE A 113 9.62 12.35 -0.18
CA PHE A 113 8.46 11.59 -0.64
C PHE A 113 8.18 11.92 -2.10
N GLY A 114 7.91 10.89 -2.90
CA GLY A 114 7.66 11.02 -4.32
C GLY A 114 8.81 10.50 -5.17
N LEU A 115 8.46 9.95 -6.33
CA LEU A 115 9.40 9.66 -7.41
C LEU A 115 9.17 10.69 -8.50
N ASP A 116 10.22 11.12 -9.20
CA ASP A 116 10.07 11.98 -10.38
C ASP A 116 9.18 11.27 -11.41
N GLU A 117 7.90 11.65 -11.49
CA GLU A 117 6.96 11.10 -12.45
C GLU A 117 7.13 11.81 -13.78
N ASP A 118 7.75 11.14 -14.75
CA ASP A 118 7.60 11.50 -16.16
C ASP A 118 6.15 11.23 -16.58
N GLU A 119 5.32 12.27 -16.57
CA GLU A 119 3.89 12.26 -16.92
C GLU A 119 3.61 12.01 -18.43
N SER A 120 4.64 11.73 -19.23
CA SER A 120 4.44 11.46 -20.65
C SER A 120 3.58 10.20 -20.88
N LEU A 121 2.54 10.34 -21.72
CA LEU A 121 1.66 9.25 -22.18
C LEU A 121 2.47 8.22 -23.00
N THR A 122 3.14 7.32 -22.30
CA THR A 122 3.93 6.25 -22.89
C THR A 122 3.07 5.01 -23.17
N PRO A 123 3.40 4.16 -24.16
CA PRO A 123 2.75 2.86 -24.34
C PRO A 123 2.75 1.99 -23.07
N ARG A 124 3.74 2.20 -22.21
CA ARG A 124 3.88 1.63 -20.86
C ARG A 124 2.74 2.04 -19.91
N MET A 125 2.14 3.21 -20.09
CA MET A 125 0.91 3.61 -19.38
C MET A 125 -0.34 2.89 -19.89
N ILE A 126 -0.38 2.39 -21.13
CA ILE A 126 -1.56 1.68 -21.63
C ILE A 126 -1.48 0.20 -21.25
N ILE A 127 -0.31 -0.41 -21.48
CA ILE A 127 -0.11 -1.86 -21.38
C ILE A 127 0.46 -2.28 -20.01
N GLY A 128 1.05 -1.35 -19.25
CA GLY A 128 1.63 -1.65 -17.94
C GLY A 128 2.99 -2.39 -18.00
N LEU A 129 3.59 -2.53 -19.18
CA LEU A 129 4.93 -3.12 -19.43
C LEU A 129 5.98 -2.02 -19.65
#